data_AF-A0A5P9WLA1-F1
#
_entry.id   AF-A0A5P9WLA1-F1
#
_cell.length_a   1.000
_cell.length_b   1.000
_cell.length_c   1.000
_cell.angle_alpha   90.00
_cell.angle_beta   90.00
_cell.angle_gamma   90.00
#
_symmetry.space_group_name_H-M   'P 1'
#
loop_
_entity.id
_entity.type
_entity.pdbx_description
1 polymer ?
#
loop_
_entity_poly.entity_id
_entity_poly.type
_entity_poly.pdbx_seq_one_letter_code
_entity_poly.pdbx_strand_id
1 'polypeptide(L)'
;MAAVVDVPTVQADLDLGEIAVRLLGEELEGRAAYTESYPTQMGLGLGIISQPVMSPEGDLTLFPTEEAQSGADASVGRIGLAVSLSCPPGGDHGLLVVGNCLDPEQVVPLAGVVAVIGGNSTFVDDVPDTDETESET
;
A
#
# COMPACT_ATOMS: atom_id res chain seq x y z
N MET A 1 0.44 -8.32 6.88
CA MET A 1 1.88 -8.45 6.57
C MET A 1 2.46 -7.06 6.44
N ALA A 2 3.69 -6.84 6.91
CA ALA A 2 4.44 -5.61 6.64
C ALA A 2 5.86 -6.01 6.22
N ALA A 3 6.41 -5.35 5.21
CA ALA A 3 7.74 -5.63 4.68
C ALA A 3 8.37 -4.36 4.09
N VAL A 4 9.70 -4.29 4.13
CA VAL A 4 10.47 -3.27 3.41
C VAL A 4 10.62 -3.71 1.95
N VAL A 5 10.44 -2.78 1.02
CA VAL A 5 10.54 -2.99 -0.43
C VAL A 5 11.40 -1.90 -1.07
N ASP A 6 12.09 -2.25 -2.14
CA ASP A 6 12.84 -1.26 -2.93
C ASP A 6 11.86 -0.36 -3.70
N VAL A 7 12.05 0.95 -3.60
CA VAL A 7 11.29 1.95 -4.35
C VAL A 7 12.24 2.70 -5.27
N PRO A 8 11.94 2.83 -6.58
CA PRO A 8 12.82 3.53 -7.51
C PRO A 8 13.17 4.93 -7.02
N THR A 9 14.46 5.25 -7.04
CA THR A 9 14.93 6.59 -6.70
C THR A 9 14.47 7.62 -7.73
N VAL A 10 13.95 8.75 -7.24
CA VAL A 10 13.49 9.87 -8.07
C VAL A 10 13.98 11.20 -7.51
N GLN A 11 13.73 12.30 -8.24
CA GLN A 11 13.95 13.64 -7.70
C GLN A 11 13.00 13.87 -6.52
N ALA A 12 13.53 14.34 -5.38
CA ALA A 12 12.80 14.42 -4.12
C ALA A 12 11.64 15.44 -4.12
N ASP A 13 11.58 16.33 -5.11
CA ASP A 13 10.48 17.28 -5.33
C ASP A 13 9.28 16.66 -6.05
N LEU A 14 9.41 15.42 -6.52
CA LEU A 14 8.35 14.67 -7.18
C LEU A 14 7.43 14.00 -6.15
N ASP A 15 6.14 14.32 -6.20
CA ASP A 15 5.13 13.59 -5.44
C ASP A 15 4.86 12.22 -6.09
N LEU A 16 5.59 11.21 -5.65
CA LEU A 16 5.43 9.84 -6.11
C LEU A 16 4.04 9.27 -5.83
N GLY A 17 3.31 9.80 -4.86
CA GLY A 17 2.02 9.25 -4.40
C GLY A 17 0.96 9.59 -5.37
N GLU A 18 0.84 10.88 -5.66
CA GLU A 18 -0.03 11.39 -6.70
C GLU A 18 0.26 10.74 -8.07
N ILE A 19 1.53 10.55 -8.41
CA ILE A 19 1.90 9.92 -9.69
C ILE A 19 1.50 8.43 -9.70
N ALA A 20 1.82 7.69 -8.64
CA ALA A 20 1.48 6.27 -8.56
C ALA A 20 -0.04 6.05 -8.58
N VAL A 21 -0.79 6.87 -7.84
CA VAL A 21 -2.27 6.81 -7.81
C VAL A 21 -2.84 7.12 -9.17
N ARG A 22 -2.33 8.13 -9.87
CA ARG A 22 -2.81 8.44 -11.23
C ARG A 22 -2.57 7.28 -12.19
N LEU A 23 -1.36 6.73 -12.22
CA LEU A 23 -1.01 5.62 -13.11
C LEU A 23 -1.79 4.34 -12.78
N LEU A 24 -1.92 4.01 -11.48
CA LEU A 24 -2.70 2.86 -11.05
C LEU A 24 -4.19 3.07 -11.30
N GLY A 25 -4.71 4.28 -11.13
CA GLY A 25 -6.09 4.63 -11.43
C GLY A 25 -6.42 4.42 -12.91
N GLU A 26 -5.51 4.79 -13.81
CA GLU A 26 -5.64 4.53 -15.26
C GLU A 26 -5.60 3.02 -15.57
N GLU A 27 -4.66 2.27 -14.99
CA GLU A 27 -4.56 0.80 -15.18
C GLU A 27 -5.74 0.03 -14.58
N LEU A 28 -6.32 0.53 -13.49
CA LEU A 28 -7.45 -0.07 -12.78
C LEU A 28 -8.80 0.51 -13.20
N GLU A 29 -8.85 1.28 -14.29
CA GLU A 29 -10.12 1.79 -14.81
C GLU A 29 -11.08 0.63 -15.14
N GLY A 30 -12.32 0.73 -14.67
CA GLY A 30 -13.33 -0.33 -14.81
C GLY A 30 -13.09 -1.58 -13.95
N ARG A 31 -12.08 -1.55 -13.08
CA ARG A 31 -11.87 -2.56 -12.03
C ARG A 31 -12.56 -2.12 -10.74
N ALA A 32 -12.99 -3.09 -9.96
CA ALA A 32 -13.54 -2.85 -8.65
C ALA A 32 -12.40 -2.74 -7.62
N ALA A 33 -11.67 -1.63 -7.74
CA ALA A 33 -10.58 -1.24 -6.88
C ALA A 33 -10.64 0.27 -6.62
N TYR A 34 -10.20 0.67 -5.44
CA TYR A 34 -10.03 2.06 -5.06
C TYR A 34 -8.56 2.32 -4.81
N THR A 35 -8.06 3.47 -5.27
CA THR A 35 -6.69 3.92 -5.02
C THR A 35 -6.71 5.35 -4.51
N GLU A 36 -5.77 5.67 -3.62
CA GLU A 36 -5.64 7.02 -3.07
C GLU A 36 -4.20 7.35 -2.69
N SER A 37 -3.89 8.64 -2.71
CA SER A 37 -2.69 9.21 -2.10
C SER A 37 -3.09 9.74 -0.73
N TYR A 38 -2.21 9.63 0.25
CA TYR A 38 -2.46 10.18 1.58
C TYR A 38 -1.15 10.53 2.28
N PRO A 39 -1.16 11.49 3.22
CA PRO A 39 0.05 11.89 3.93
C PRO A 39 0.56 10.77 4.86
N THR A 40 1.87 10.56 4.88
CA THR A 40 2.56 9.64 5.80
C THR A 40 3.69 10.35 6.52
N GLN A 41 4.15 9.80 7.64
CA GLN A 41 5.34 10.31 8.33
C GLN A 41 6.63 10.07 7.55
N MET A 42 6.66 9.13 6.60
CA MET A 42 7.81 8.92 5.72
C MET A 42 7.84 9.91 4.56
N GLY A 43 6.69 10.37 4.06
CA GLY A 43 6.61 11.28 2.91
C GLY A 43 5.56 10.82 1.91
N LEU A 44 5.90 9.82 1.10
CA LEU A 44 4.97 9.16 0.17
C LEU A 44 3.92 8.36 0.92
N GLY A 45 2.66 8.40 0.47
CA GLY A 45 1.63 7.42 0.81
C GLY A 45 0.76 7.05 -0.38
N LEU A 46 0.61 5.75 -0.61
CA LEU A 46 -0.31 5.15 -1.58
C LEU A 46 -1.18 4.12 -0.85
N GLY A 47 -2.47 4.15 -1.13
CA GLY A 47 -3.47 3.22 -0.61
C GLY A 47 -4.18 2.51 -1.75
N ILE A 48 -4.44 1.22 -1.57
CA ILE A 48 -5.26 0.43 -2.50
C ILE A 48 -6.26 -0.40 -1.69
N ILE A 49 -7.52 -0.40 -2.11
CA ILE A 49 -8.57 -1.26 -1.58
C ILE A 49 -9.13 -2.06 -2.73
N SER A 50 -9.28 -3.38 -2.56
CA SER A 50 -10.01 -4.21 -3.50
C SER A 50 -10.69 -5.38 -2.79
N GLN A 51 -11.55 -6.07 -3.51
CA GLN A 51 -12.16 -7.32 -3.06
C GLN A 51 -11.82 -8.43 -4.07
N PRO A 52 -10.65 -9.08 -3.92
CA PRO A 52 -10.26 -10.19 -4.78
C PRO A 52 -11.30 -11.30 -4.83
N VAL A 53 -11.39 -11.93 -5.99
CA VAL A 53 -12.35 -13.00 -6.28
C VAL A 53 -11.58 -14.27 -6.60
N MET A 54 -11.99 -15.38 -6.01
CA MET A 54 -11.41 -16.70 -6.27
C MET A 54 -12.31 -17.50 -7.21
N SER A 55 -11.74 -17.97 -8.32
CA SER A 55 -12.44 -18.81 -9.29
C SER A 55 -12.62 -20.25 -8.77
N PRO A 56 -13.49 -21.06 -9.40
CA PRO A 56 -13.65 -22.49 -9.11
C PRO A 56 -12.38 -23.31 -9.33
N GLU A 57 -11.52 -22.88 -10.24
CA GLU A 57 -10.22 -23.49 -10.52
C GLU A 57 -9.16 -23.15 -9.47
N GLY A 58 -9.46 -22.23 -8.54
CA GLY A 58 -8.55 -21.78 -7.49
C GLY A 58 -7.70 -20.57 -7.86
N ASP A 59 -7.97 -19.92 -9.00
CA ASP A 59 -7.24 -18.71 -9.41
C ASP A 59 -7.76 -17.49 -8.65
N LEU A 60 -6.83 -16.68 -8.13
CA LEU A 60 -7.15 -15.45 -7.42
C LEU A 60 -6.98 -14.24 -8.35
N THR A 61 -8.08 -13.53 -8.61
CA THR A 61 -8.05 -12.25 -9.32
C THR A 61 -8.05 -11.12 -8.30
N LEU A 62 -6.93 -10.41 -8.16
CA LEU A 62 -6.76 -9.34 -7.16
C LEU A 62 -7.64 -8.11 -7.43
N PHE A 63 -7.79 -7.75 -8.71
CA PHE A 63 -8.54 -6.58 -9.16
C PHE A 63 -9.61 -7.01 -10.19
N PRO A 64 -10.71 -7.63 -9.73
CA PRO A 64 -11.79 -8.06 -10.60
C PRO A 64 -12.49 -6.86 -11.27
N THR A 65 -13.23 -7.10 -12.36
CA THR A 65 -14.17 -6.11 -12.89
C THR A 65 -15.41 -6.01 -11.98
N GLU A 66 -16.18 -4.91 -12.07
CA GLU A 66 -17.44 -4.76 -11.33
C GLU A 66 -18.46 -5.86 -11.66
N GLU A 67 -18.49 -6.28 -12.93
CA GLU A 67 -19.33 -7.39 -13.41
C GLU A 67 -18.92 -8.71 -12.74
N ALA A 68 -17.62 -9.00 -12.65
CA ALA A 68 -17.10 -10.20 -12.00
C ALA A 68 -17.35 -10.22 -10.49
N GLN A 69 -17.45 -9.05 -9.84
CA GLN A 69 -17.85 -8.98 -8.42
C GLN A 69 -19.34 -9.19 -8.19
N SER A 70 -20.18 -8.81 -9.15
CA SER A 70 -21.65 -8.88 -9.06
C SER A 70 -22.21 -10.22 -9.56
N GLY A 71 -21.44 -10.97 -10.35
CA GLY A 71 -21.82 -12.27 -10.87
C GLY A 71 -21.98 -13.32 -9.77
N ALA A 72 -23.22 -13.74 -9.51
CA ALA A 72 -23.57 -14.70 -8.46
C ALA A 72 -23.06 -16.14 -8.68
N ASP A 73 -22.59 -16.49 -9.89
CA ASP A 73 -22.43 -17.89 -10.31
C ASP A 73 -20.99 -18.38 -10.53
N ALA A 74 -19.96 -17.56 -10.33
CA ALA A 74 -18.59 -17.92 -10.74
C ALA A 74 -17.49 -17.72 -9.70
N SER A 75 -17.81 -17.39 -8.44
CA SER A 75 -16.78 -17.25 -7.39
C SER A 75 -17.00 -18.20 -6.23
N VAL A 76 -15.93 -18.89 -5.83
CA VAL A 76 -15.92 -19.76 -4.64
C VAL A 76 -15.80 -18.93 -3.36
N GLY A 77 -15.32 -17.69 -3.49
CA GLY A 77 -15.27 -16.74 -2.39
C GLY A 77 -14.73 -15.39 -2.82
N ARG A 78 -15.02 -14.40 -1.98
CA ARG A 78 -14.46 -13.04 -2.04
C ARG A 78 -13.75 -12.76 -0.73
N ILE A 79 -12.62 -12.08 -0.80
CA ILE A 79 -11.88 -11.60 0.37
C ILE A 79 -11.74 -10.09 0.27
N GLY A 80 -11.52 -9.41 1.39
CA GLY A 80 -11.09 -8.02 1.38
C GLY A 80 -9.56 -7.93 1.33
N LEU A 81 -9.05 -7.02 0.52
CA LEU A 81 -7.64 -6.68 0.41
C LEU A 81 -7.46 -5.18 0.62
N ALA A 82 -6.54 -4.81 1.50
CA ALA A 82 -6.09 -3.43 1.67
C ALA A 82 -4.57 -3.37 1.64
N VAL A 83 -4.02 -2.42 0.90
CA VAL A 83 -2.57 -2.23 0.74
C VAL A 83 -2.22 -0.78 1.04
N SER A 84 -1.12 -0.58 1.73
CA SER A 84 -0.47 0.70 1.96
C SER A 84 0.99 0.60 1.53
N LEU A 85 1.47 1.57 0.76
CA LEU A 85 2.89 1.80 0.52
C LEU A 85 3.25 3.18 1.06
N SER A 86 4.32 3.24 1.85
CA SER A 86 4.87 4.49 2.37
C SER A 86 6.37 4.53 2.12
N CYS A 87 6.94 5.67 1.70
CA CYS A 87 8.39 5.78 1.51
C CYS A 87 8.92 7.21 1.75
N PRO A 88 10.23 7.37 2.00
CA PRO A 88 10.89 8.66 2.04
C PRO A 88 10.75 9.46 0.74
N PRO A 89 10.85 10.80 0.78
CA PRO A 89 10.97 11.60 -0.43
C PRO A 89 12.22 11.16 -1.20
N GLY A 90 12.07 10.95 -2.51
CA GLY A 90 13.16 10.46 -3.35
C GLY A 90 13.26 8.94 -3.46
N GLY A 91 12.46 8.15 -2.74
CA GLY A 91 12.36 6.69 -2.91
C GLY A 91 13.34 5.89 -2.05
N ASP A 92 14.06 4.95 -2.68
CA ASP A 92 15.01 4.01 -2.08
C ASP A 92 14.34 2.85 -1.31
N HIS A 93 13.87 3.09 -0.10
CA HIS A 93 13.26 2.06 0.75
C HIS A 93 11.83 2.44 1.16
N GLY A 94 10.85 1.62 0.79
CA GLY A 94 9.46 1.79 1.18
C GLY A 94 8.98 0.72 2.17
N LEU A 95 7.97 1.04 2.96
CA LEU A 95 7.20 0.09 3.75
C LEU A 95 5.93 -0.29 3.00
N LEU A 96 5.80 -1.57 2.66
CA LEU A 96 4.59 -2.16 2.12
C LEU A 96 3.82 -2.89 3.23
N VAL A 97 2.59 -2.48 3.48
CA VAL A 97 1.66 -3.11 4.41
C VAL A 97 0.50 -3.70 3.64
N VAL A 98 0.25 -5.00 3.83
CA VAL A 98 -0.85 -5.73 3.18
C VAL A 98 -1.73 -6.35 4.25
N GLY A 99 -3.00 -5.97 4.26
CA GLY A 99 -4.06 -6.56 5.06
C GLY A 99 -5.00 -7.39 4.19
N ASN A 100 -5.46 -8.53 4.72
CA ASN A 100 -6.54 -9.30 4.12
C ASN A 100 -7.58 -9.65 5.19
N CYS A 101 -8.85 -9.72 4.79
CA CYS A 101 -9.94 -10.22 5.63
C CYS A 101 -10.82 -11.20 4.85
N LEU A 102 -11.32 -12.24 5.51
CA LEU A 102 -12.18 -13.24 4.87
C LEU A 102 -13.60 -12.72 4.65
N ASP A 103 -14.02 -11.75 5.46
CA ASP A 103 -15.28 -11.03 5.29
C ASP A 103 -15.02 -9.75 4.46
N PRO A 104 -15.45 -9.69 3.20
CA PRO A 104 -15.17 -8.55 2.33
C PRO A 104 -15.82 -7.24 2.80
N GLU A 105 -16.87 -7.29 3.62
CA GLU A 105 -17.50 -6.09 4.18
C GLU A 105 -16.57 -5.37 5.18
N GLN A 106 -15.60 -6.09 5.74
CA GLN A 106 -14.61 -5.54 6.67
C GLN A 106 -13.41 -4.88 5.98
N VAL A 107 -13.40 -4.81 4.64
CA VAL A 107 -12.24 -4.27 3.92
C VAL A 107 -12.00 -2.79 4.22
N VAL A 108 -13.06 -2.00 4.44
CA VAL A 108 -12.94 -0.57 4.77
C VAL A 108 -12.31 -0.34 6.15
N PRO A 109 -12.79 -0.95 7.26
CA PRO A 109 -12.11 -0.83 8.55
C PRO A 109 -10.69 -1.42 8.52
N LEU A 110 -10.45 -2.50 7.77
CA LEU A 110 -9.11 -3.05 7.56
C LEU A 110 -8.18 -2.04 6.86
N ALA A 111 -8.67 -1.34 5.84
CA ALA A 111 -7.91 -0.30 5.16
C ALA A 111 -7.49 0.82 6.11
N GLY A 112 -8.35 1.21 7.05
CA GLY A 112 -8.01 2.15 8.11
C GLY A 112 -6.83 1.67 8.98
N VAL A 113 -6.81 0.39 9.36
CA VAL A 113 -5.69 -0.20 10.13
C VAL A 113 -4.40 -0.19 9.31
N VAL A 114 -4.49 -0.61 8.04
CA VAL A 114 -3.34 -0.66 7.12
C VAL A 114 -2.77 0.75 6.89
N ALA A 115 -3.63 1.74 6.66
CA ALA A 115 -3.24 3.15 6.52
C ALA A 115 -2.63 3.73 7.80
N VAL A 116 -3.13 3.37 8.98
CA VAL A 116 -2.53 3.79 10.27
C VAL A 116 -1.13 3.21 10.44
N ILE A 117 -0.91 1.94 10.07
CA ILE A 117 0.42 1.33 10.15
C ILE A 117 1.38 2.03 9.19
N GLY A 118 1.04 2.16 7.90
CA GLY A 118 1.91 2.84 6.93
C GLY A 118 2.13 4.31 7.25
N GLY A 119 1.05 5.03 7.55
CA GLY A 119 1.05 6.46 7.80
C GLY A 119 1.83 6.91 9.03
N ASN A 120 1.89 6.09 10.09
CA ASN A 120 2.63 6.40 11.33
C ASN A 120 3.96 5.65 11.46
N SER A 121 4.35 4.87 10.46
CA SER A 121 5.68 4.28 10.45
C SER A 121 6.70 5.33 10.04
N THR A 122 7.88 5.29 10.65
CA THR A 122 8.99 6.20 10.37
C THR A 122 10.19 5.42 9.86
N PHE A 123 11.01 6.09 9.05
CA PHE A 123 12.33 5.60 8.70
C PHE A 123 13.32 6.09 9.76
N VAL A 124 14.16 5.18 10.27
CA VAL A 124 15.23 5.51 11.21
C VAL A 124 16.53 5.26 10.46
N ASP A 125 17.21 6.34 10.07
CA ASP A 125 18.61 6.25 9.65
C ASP A 125 19.43 5.89 10.89
N ASP A 126 20.08 4.72 10.89
CA ASP A 126 21.18 4.44 11.81
C ASP A 126 22.36 5.35 11.42
N VAL A 127 22.29 6.63 11.81
CA VAL A 127 23.48 7.47 11.91
C VAL A 127 24.17 7.01 13.19
N PRO A 128 25.35 6.35 13.14
CA PRO A 128 26.10 6.11 14.36
C PRO A 128 26.38 7.46 15.01
N ASP A 129 25.96 7.63 16.27
CA ASP A 129 26.28 8.80 17.10
C ASP A 129 27.80 9.01 17.10
N THR A 130 28.28 9.88 16.22
CA THR A 130 29.60 10.49 16.34
C THR A 130 29.45 11.79 17.11
N ASP A 131 29.40 11.67 18.43
CA ASP A 131 29.85 12.64 19.43
C ASP A 131 30.05 11.79 20.70
N GLU A 132 31.19 11.81 21.40
CA GLU A 132 31.86 12.99 21.93
C GLU A 132 33.39 12.87 21.86
N THR A 133 34.01 13.85 21.22
CA THR A 133 35.35 14.32 21.61
C THR A 133 35.25 15.00 22.97
N GLU A 134 35.75 14.36 24.03
CA GLU A 134 36.30 15.08 25.18
C GLU A 134 37.83 14.98 25.14
N SER A 135 38.45 16.05 24.64
CA SER A 135 39.84 16.37 24.92
C SER A 135 39.95 16.71 26.41
N GLU A 136 40.40 15.77 27.23
CA GLU A 136 40.99 16.12 28.53
C GLU A 136 42.41 16.67 28.30
N THR A 137 42.54 17.94 28.68
CA THR A 137 43.73 18.77 28.99
C THR A 137 45.11 18.13 29.03
#